data_AF-A0A256VC65-F1
#
_entry.id   AF-A0A256VC65-F1
#
_cell.length_a   1.000
_cell.length_b   1.000
_cell.length_c   1.000
_cell.angle_alpha   90.00
_cell.angle_beta   90.00
_cell.angle_gamma   90.00
#
_symmetry.space_group_name_H-M   'P 1'
#
loop_
_entity.id
_entity.type
_entity.pdbx_description
1 polymer ?
#
loop_
_entity_poly.entity_id
_entity_poly.type
_entity_poly.pdbx_seq_one_letter_code
_entity_poly.pdbx_strand_id
1 'polypeptide(L)'
;SVSMSESLSNSVSMSESLSNSVSMSESLSNSVSMSESLSNSVSMSESLSNSVSMSESLSNSVSMSESLSNSVSMSESLSNSVSMSESLSNSVSMSESLSNSVSMSESLSNSVSMSESLSNSVSMSESLSNSVSMSESLSNSVSMSESLSNSVSMSESLSNSVSMSESLSNSVSMSESLSNSVSMSESLSNSVSMSESLSNSVSMSESLSNSVSMSESLSNS
;
A
#
# COMPACT_ATOMS: atom_id res chain seq x y z
N SER A 1 -3.86 21.15 -18.19
CA SER A 1 -3.62 19.71 -17.96
C SER A 1 -3.32 19.02 -19.28
N VAL A 2 -2.57 17.91 -19.25
CA VAL A 2 -1.97 17.31 -20.46
C VAL A 2 -2.12 15.79 -20.45
N SER A 3 -2.21 15.18 -21.65
CA SER A 3 -2.13 13.73 -21.91
C SER A 3 -1.89 13.49 -23.40
N MET A 4 -1.57 12.24 -23.78
CA MET A 4 -1.37 11.76 -25.17
C MET A 4 -0.07 12.29 -25.84
N SER A 5 0.48 11.71 -26.93
CA SER A 5 -0.09 10.76 -27.89
C SER A 5 0.95 9.76 -28.46
N GLU A 6 0.45 8.75 -29.18
CA GLU A 6 1.20 7.83 -30.06
C GLU A 6 2.18 6.90 -29.32
N SER A 7 1.68 6.16 -28.33
CA SER A 7 2.30 4.99 -27.68
C SER A 7 3.11 4.11 -28.64
N LEU A 8 4.41 4.02 -28.38
CA LEU A 8 5.40 3.43 -29.29
C LEU A 8 6.54 2.70 -28.55
N SER A 9 6.98 3.14 -27.38
CA SER A 9 8.23 3.92 -27.25
C SER A 9 8.10 5.41 -27.64
N ASN A 10 7.28 6.17 -26.91
CA ASN A 10 7.17 7.63 -26.99
C ASN A 10 6.99 8.22 -25.59
N SER A 11 7.44 9.47 -25.38
CA SER A 11 7.34 10.14 -24.09
C SER A 11 6.98 11.62 -24.27
N VAL A 12 5.94 12.05 -23.57
CA VAL A 12 5.39 13.42 -23.56
C VAL A 12 5.23 13.90 -22.12
N SER A 13 6.28 13.70 -21.31
CA SER A 13 6.37 14.21 -19.94
C SER A 13 6.36 15.75 -19.96
N MET A 14 5.24 16.34 -19.52
CA MET A 14 4.87 17.74 -19.80
C MET A 14 4.04 18.35 -18.64
N SER A 15 3.83 19.66 -18.67
CA SER A 15 3.11 20.45 -17.66
C SER A 15 2.19 21.48 -18.34
N GLU A 16 1.03 21.74 -17.73
CA GLU A 16 0.13 22.86 -18.05
C GLU A 16 -0.81 23.08 -16.85
N SER A 17 -0.74 24.26 -16.24
CA SER A 17 -1.07 24.47 -14.84
C SER A 17 -2.49 24.97 -14.52
N LEU A 18 -2.95 24.61 -13.32
CA LEU A 18 -4.15 25.08 -12.61
C LEU A 18 -5.33 25.55 -13.50
N SER A 19 -6.09 24.71 -14.22
CA SER A 19 -6.23 23.25 -14.26
C SER A 19 -5.00 22.38 -14.54
N ASN A 20 -4.27 21.92 -13.52
CA ASN A 20 -3.25 20.88 -13.67
C ASN A 20 -3.79 19.46 -13.43
N SER A 21 -3.22 18.51 -14.16
CA SER A 21 -3.35 17.04 -14.08
C SER A 21 -2.58 16.45 -15.27
N VAL A 22 -1.70 15.47 -15.04
CA VAL A 22 -0.86 14.77 -16.04
C VAL A 22 -0.41 13.45 -15.39
N SER A 23 -0.94 12.26 -15.68
CA SER A 23 -1.82 11.78 -16.76
C SER A 23 -1.13 11.61 -18.11
N MET A 24 -0.55 10.42 -18.32
CA MET A 24 0.14 10.00 -19.56
C MET A 24 1.43 10.82 -19.83
N SER A 25 2.27 10.55 -20.82
CA SER A 25 2.20 9.69 -22.01
C SER A 25 3.63 9.20 -22.38
N GLU A 26 3.89 7.97 -22.82
CA GLU A 26 2.99 6.81 -23.01
C GLU A 26 3.75 5.46 -22.89
N SER A 27 3.06 4.35 -23.21
CA SER A 27 3.45 2.98 -22.89
C SER A 27 4.40 2.28 -23.89
N LEU A 28 4.38 0.95 -23.93
CA LEU A 28 5.24 0.02 -24.69
C LEU A 28 6.73 -0.03 -24.27
N SER A 29 7.35 1.06 -23.81
CA SER A 29 8.77 1.04 -23.39
C SER A 29 9.21 2.15 -22.42
N ASN A 30 8.29 2.95 -21.88
CA ASN A 30 8.61 4.20 -21.16
C ASN A 30 7.81 4.27 -19.84
N SER A 31 8.01 5.34 -19.07
CA SER A 31 7.26 5.60 -17.85
C SER A 31 6.99 7.10 -17.73
N VAL A 32 5.74 7.51 -17.91
CA VAL A 32 5.24 8.87 -17.67
C VAL A 32 3.87 8.75 -17.00
N SER A 33 3.77 8.77 -15.67
CA SER A 33 4.71 9.30 -14.67
C SER A 33 4.90 10.82 -14.80
N MET A 34 4.00 11.58 -14.18
CA MET A 34 4.07 13.04 -14.08
C MET A 34 3.26 13.55 -12.89
N SER A 35 3.33 14.85 -12.61
CA SER A 35 2.51 15.53 -11.59
C SER A 35 2.52 17.06 -11.77
N GLU A 36 1.50 17.72 -11.24
CA GLU A 36 1.51 19.14 -10.88
C GLU A 36 0.46 19.42 -9.80
N SER A 37 0.87 19.94 -8.64
CA SER A 37 -0.07 20.30 -7.56
C SER A 37 -0.93 21.54 -7.84
N LEU A 38 -2.13 21.52 -7.26
CA LEU A 38 -2.49 22.45 -6.18
C LEU A 38 -3.81 21.99 -5.55
N SER A 39 -4.92 22.24 -6.24
CA SER A 39 -6.27 21.81 -5.85
C SER A 39 -6.66 20.45 -6.47
N ASN A 40 -5.71 19.79 -7.13
CA ASN A 40 -5.94 18.86 -8.24
C ASN A 40 -5.24 17.51 -7.99
N SER A 41 -5.10 16.67 -9.04
CA SER A 41 -4.83 15.23 -8.91
C SER A 41 -4.36 14.59 -10.24
N VAL A 42 -4.01 13.29 -10.19
CA VAL A 42 -3.99 12.30 -11.29
C VAL A 42 -2.89 12.43 -12.37
N SER A 43 -2.26 11.35 -12.88
CA SER A 43 -2.03 9.94 -12.44
C SER A 43 -1.23 9.15 -13.53
N MET A 44 -1.31 7.80 -13.53
CA MET A 44 -0.94 6.85 -14.60
C MET A 44 0.57 6.56 -14.78
N SER A 45 1.05 5.40 -15.26
CA SER A 45 0.49 4.34 -16.15
C SER A 45 0.33 4.79 -17.62
N GLU A 46 0.21 3.96 -18.66
CA GLU A 46 0.40 2.50 -18.85
C GLU A 46 1.87 2.19 -19.19
N SER A 47 2.39 0.99 -18.88
CA SER A 47 3.65 0.50 -19.47
C SER A 47 3.81 -1.01 -19.46
N LEU A 48 3.57 -1.61 -20.63
CA LEU A 48 3.91 -3.00 -21.03
C LEU A 48 5.42 -3.34 -20.97
N SER A 49 6.22 -2.57 -20.22
CA SER A 49 7.55 -2.90 -19.74
C SER A 49 7.66 -2.65 -18.22
N ASN A 50 7.77 -1.40 -17.79
CA ASN A 50 7.93 -0.99 -16.39
C ASN A 50 7.35 0.44 -16.19
N SER A 51 6.66 0.70 -15.09
CA SER A 51 5.98 1.98 -14.83
C SER A 51 6.28 2.54 -13.43
N VAL A 52 6.11 3.85 -13.29
CA VAL A 52 6.15 4.64 -12.05
C VAL A 52 5.01 5.68 -12.11
N SER A 53 4.29 6.00 -11.03
CA SER A 53 3.32 7.12 -10.98
C SER A 53 3.42 7.96 -9.69
N MET A 54 2.90 9.19 -9.70
CA MET A 54 3.21 10.29 -8.74
C MET A 54 2.01 11.25 -8.49
N SER A 55 2.17 12.17 -7.52
CA SER A 55 1.39 13.41 -7.19
C SER A 55 0.95 13.44 -5.71
N GLU A 56 1.10 14.45 -4.82
CA GLU A 56 1.39 15.91 -4.89
C GLU A 56 0.11 16.78 -4.88
N SER A 57 -0.60 16.89 -3.75
CA SER A 57 -1.87 17.65 -3.69
C SER A 57 -2.21 18.33 -2.35
N LEU A 58 -2.45 19.65 -2.39
CA LEU A 58 -3.17 20.37 -1.32
C LEU A 58 -4.69 20.15 -1.44
N SER A 59 -5.08 18.92 -1.79
CA SER A 59 -6.43 18.46 -2.13
C SER A 59 -6.52 16.94 -1.91
N ASN A 60 -6.72 16.16 -2.97
CA ASN A 60 -6.88 14.72 -2.93
C ASN A 60 -6.10 14.10 -4.11
N SER A 61 -5.30 13.08 -3.86
CA SER A 61 -4.40 12.48 -4.86
C SER A 61 -4.75 11.04 -5.18
N VAL A 62 -4.51 10.67 -6.44
CA VAL A 62 -4.68 9.31 -6.95
C VAL A 62 -3.54 8.98 -7.91
N SER A 63 -2.81 7.90 -7.62
CA SER A 63 -1.69 7.38 -8.40
C SER A 63 -1.94 5.91 -8.78
N MET A 64 -1.63 5.53 -10.02
CA MET A 64 -2.02 4.27 -10.68
C MET A 64 -0.88 3.78 -11.58
N SER A 65 -0.60 2.47 -11.69
CA SER A 65 0.57 2.00 -12.46
C SER A 65 0.54 0.51 -12.88
N GLU A 66 0.56 0.23 -14.19
CA GLU A 66 0.65 -1.12 -14.79
C GLU A 66 2.09 -1.51 -15.14
N SER A 67 2.45 -2.81 -15.03
CA SER A 67 3.65 -3.32 -15.71
C SER A 67 3.67 -4.81 -16.09
N LEU A 68 4.41 -5.10 -17.15
CA LEU A 68 4.87 -6.45 -17.51
C LEU A 68 6.09 -6.94 -16.70
N SER A 69 6.71 -6.08 -15.87
CA SER A 69 7.87 -6.37 -15.04
C SER A 69 7.76 -5.67 -13.68
N ASN A 70 8.18 -4.41 -13.56
CA ASN A 70 8.10 -3.67 -12.30
C ASN A 70 7.16 -2.48 -12.39
N SER A 71 6.31 -2.32 -11.39
CA SER A 71 5.38 -1.21 -11.26
C SER A 71 5.56 -0.51 -9.93
N VAL A 72 5.47 0.82 -9.95
CA VAL A 72 5.56 1.66 -8.75
C VAL A 72 4.51 2.76 -8.80
N SER A 73 3.81 3.03 -7.71
CA SER A 73 2.84 4.12 -7.61
C SER A 73 3.01 4.89 -6.29
N MET A 74 3.13 6.22 -6.35
CA MET A 74 3.21 7.13 -5.19
C MET A 74 2.06 8.14 -5.21
N SER A 75 1.33 8.30 -4.10
CA SER A 75 0.29 9.34 -3.92
C SER A 75 0.45 10.10 -2.60
N GLU A 76 0.38 11.44 -2.63
CA GLU A 76 0.45 12.37 -1.48
C GLU A 76 -0.75 13.34 -1.47
N SER A 77 -1.35 13.60 -0.30
CA SER A 77 -2.39 14.65 -0.18
C SER A 77 -2.58 15.25 1.22
N LEU A 78 -3.38 16.32 1.31
CA LEU A 78 -3.92 16.80 2.59
C LEU A 78 -5.28 16.17 2.99
N SER A 79 -6.07 15.69 2.03
CA SER A 79 -7.37 15.08 2.31
C SER A 79 -7.32 13.58 2.10
N ASN A 80 -7.53 13.10 0.87
CA ASN A 80 -7.50 11.67 0.59
C ASN A 80 -6.43 11.35 -0.44
N SER A 81 -5.62 10.33 -0.15
CA SER A 81 -4.57 9.84 -1.04
C SER A 81 -4.83 8.37 -1.36
N VAL A 82 -4.70 8.00 -2.63
CA VAL A 82 -4.88 6.62 -3.09
C VAL A 82 -3.76 6.28 -4.05
N SER A 83 -3.03 5.20 -3.76
CA SER A 83 -2.02 4.66 -4.66
C SER A 83 -2.32 3.22 -5.01
N MET A 84 -2.19 2.85 -6.29
CA MET A 84 -2.40 1.51 -6.79
C MET A 84 -1.28 1.11 -7.74
N SER A 85 -0.72 -0.08 -7.56
CA SER A 85 0.35 -0.61 -8.42
C SER A 85 0.09 -2.06 -8.81
N GLU A 86 0.20 -2.36 -10.10
CA GLU A 86 -0.14 -3.65 -10.74
C GLU A 86 1.07 -4.24 -11.52
N SER A 87 1.44 -5.52 -11.34
CA SER A 87 2.62 -6.09 -12.04
C SER A 87 2.65 -7.62 -12.22
N LEU A 88 3.65 -8.12 -12.97
CA LEU A 88 4.09 -9.54 -12.92
C LEU A 88 5.33 -9.77 -12.04
N SER A 89 6.35 -8.92 -12.08
CA SER A 89 7.53 -9.11 -11.23
C SER A 89 7.30 -8.41 -9.89
N ASN A 90 7.58 -7.11 -9.81
CA ASN A 90 7.50 -6.40 -8.54
C ASN A 90 6.52 -5.24 -8.62
N SER A 91 5.67 -5.11 -7.61
CA SER A 91 4.74 -4.00 -7.47
C SER A 91 4.99 -3.26 -6.18
N VAL A 92 4.97 -1.93 -6.21
CA VAL A 92 5.13 -1.08 -5.03
C VAL A 92 4.12 0.04 -5.07
N SER A 93 3.31 0.16 -4.04
CA SER A 93 2.37 1.26 -3.86
C SER A 93 2.67 2.01 -2.56
N MET A 94 2.82 3.32 -2.62
CA MET A 94 2.97 4.22 -1.46
C MET A 94 1.86 5.27 -1.46
N SER A 95 1.16 5.47 -0.35
CA SER A 95 0.17 6.53 -0.18
C SER A 95 0.35 7.27 1.14
N GLU A 96 0.26 8.60 1.14
CA GLU A 96 0.36 9.44 2.35
C GLU A 96 -0.74 10.51 2.36
N SER A 97 -1.44 10.73 3.49
CA SER A 97 -2.46 11.78 3.60
C SER A 97 -2.69 12.35 5.01
N LEU A 98 -3.21 13.57 5.14
CA LEU A 98 -3.70 14.02 6.47
C LEU A 98 -5.06 13.41 6.85
N SER A 99 -5.92 13.03 5.90
CA SER A 99 -7.23 12.42 6.21
C SER A 99 -7.18 10.92 5.96
N ASN A 100 -7.45 10.45 4.74
CA ASN A 100 -7.48 9.02 4.45
C ASN A 100 -6.46 8.63 3.39
N SER A 101 -5.61 7.66 3.72
CA SER A 101 -4.61 7.12 2.80
C SER A 101 -4.93 5.67 2.49
N VAL A 102 -4.84 5.29 1.21
CA VAL A 102 -5.05 3.93 0.75
C VAL A 102 -3.95 3.54 -0.21
N SER A 103 -3.29 2.42 0.04
CA SER A 103 -2.25 1.88 -0.83
C SER A 103 -2.51 0.43 -1.19
N MET A 104 -2.48 0.10 -2.48
CA MET A 104 -2.81 -1.22 -3.00
C MET A 104 -1.74 -1.70 -3.98
N SER A 105 -1.23 -2.91 -3.81
CA SER A 105 -0.16 -3.44 -4.64
C SER A 105 -0.43 -4.91 -4.96
N GLU A 106 -0.34 -5.28 -6.24
CA GLU A 106 -0.53 -6.67 -6.71
C GLU A 106 0.62 -7.11 -7.64
N SER A 107 1.19 -8.31 -7.42
CA SER A 107 2.28 -8.85 -8.26
C SER A 107 2.34 -10.38 -8.29
N LEU A 108 2.99 -11.00 -9.30
CA LEU A 108 3.33 -12.43 -9.21
C LEU A 108 4.59 -12.69 -8.36
N SER A 109 5.58 -11.78 -8.33
CA SER A 109 6.78 -11.96 -7.50
C SER A 109 6.63 -11.25 -6.15
N ASN A 110 6.94 -9.95 -6.08
CA ASN A 110 6.95 -9.23 -4.81
C ASN A 110 6.05 -8.01 -4.85
N SER A 111 5.15 -7.91 -3.88
CA SER A 111 4.21 -6.80 -3.75
C SER A 111 4.43 -6.07 -2.45
N VAL A 112 4.49 -4.73 -2.51
CA VAL A 112 4.68 -3.89 -1.32
C VAL A 112 3.67 -2.75 -1.33
N SER A 113 2.84 -2.65 -0.29
CA SER A 113 1.98 -1.49 -0.06
C SER A 113 2.38 -0.78 1.23
N MET A 114 2.45 0.54 1.17
CA MET A 114 2.66 1.42 2.31
C MET A 114 1.61 2.51 2.31
N SER A 115 0.93 2.71 3.44
CA SER A 115 0.00 3.80 3.63
C SER A 115 0.26 4.53 4.95
N GLU A 116 0.22 5.85 4.95
CA GLU A 116 0.38 6.68 6.15
C GLU A 116 -0.70 7.76 6.22
N SER A 117 -1.35 7.97 7.37
CA SER A 117 -2.27 9.10 7.51
C SER A 117 -2.55 9.64 8.92
N LEU A 118 -3.04 10.87 9.03
CA LEU A 118 -3.53 11.36 10.34
C LEU A 118 -4.88 10.78 10.75
N SER A 119 -5.80 10.49 9.80
CA SER A 119 -7.07 9.83 10.14
C SER A 119 -7.02 8.34 9.87
N ASN A 120 -7.32 7.88 8.65
CA ASN A 120 -7.40 6.44 8.37
C ASN A 120 -6.42 6.01 7.28
N SER A 121 -5.61 5.02 7.61
CA SER A 121 -4.65 4.45 6.67
C SER A 121 -5.02 3.01 6.36
N VAL A 122 -4.97 2.64 5.09
CA VAL A 122 -5.23 1.28 4.61
C VAL A 122 -4.15 0.86 3.63
N SER A 123 -3.53 -0.28 3.86
CA SER A 123 -2.49 -0.83 2.99
C SER A 123 -2.78 -2.29 2.68
N MET A 124 -3.00 -2.64 1.41
CA MET A 124 -3.17 -4.05 1.01
C MET A 124 -2.19 -4.46 -0.07
N SER A 125 -1.67 -5.67 0.06
CA SER A 125 -0.66 -6.19 -0.85
C SER A 125 -0.94 -7.66 -1.11
N GLU A 126 -0.93 -8.06 -2.38
CA GLU A 126 -1.16 -9.44 -2.81
C GLU A 126 -0.03 -9.92 -3.73
N SER A 127 0.52 -11.12 -3.49
CA SER A 127 1.47 -11.71 -4.43
C SER A 127 1.61 -13.23 -4.44
N LEU A 128 2.14 -13.83 -5.51
CA LEU A 128 2.48 -15.26 -5.47
C LEU A 128 3.75 -15.55 -4.64
N SER A 129 4.76 -14.68 -4.64
CA SER A 129 5.96 -14.89 -3.81
C SER A 129 5.87 -14.12 -2.49
N ASN A 130 6.27 -12.85 -2.43
CA ASN A 130 6.34 -12.12 -1.18
C ASN A 130 5.45 -10.89 -1.17
N SER A 131 4.53 -10.83 -0.23
CA SER A 131 3.65 -9.69 -0.02
C SER A 131 3.99 -8.98 1.28
N VAL A 132 4.06 -7.65 1.22
CA VAL A 132 4.27 -6.78 2.38
C VAL A 132 3.26 -5.64 2.34
N SER A 133 2.56 -5.43 3.45
CA SER A 133 1.71 -4.25 3.65
C SER A 133 2.08 -3.58 4.96
N MET A 134 2.35 -2.28 4.95
CA MET A 134 2.33 -1.49 6.19
C MET A 134 1.35 -0.34 6.11
N SER A 135 0.68 -0.11 7.24
CA SER A 135 -0.18 1.04 7.41
C SER A 135 0.16 1.73 8.73
N GLU A 136 0.19 3.06 8.73
CA GLU A 136 0.40 3.88 9.92
C GLU A 136 -0.66 4.98 10.00
N SER A 137 -1.28 5.19 11.17
CA SER A 137 -2.16 6.35 11.34
C SER A 137 -2.39 6.86 12.76
N LEU A 138 -2.83 8.12 12.92
CA LEU A 138 -3.29 8.56 14.23
C LEU A 138 -4.67 8.01 14.62
N SER A 139 -5.60 7.76 13.68
CA SER A 139 -6.90 7.15 14.01
C SER A 139 -6.88 5.65 13.76
N ASN A 140 -7.21 5.20 12.55
CA ASN A 140 -7.37 3.78 12.26
C ASN A 140 -6.40 3.34 11.17
N SER A 141 -5.59 2.36 11.49
CA SER A 141 -4.65 1.75 10.56
C SER A 141 -5.10 0.33 10.26
N VAL A 142 -5.13 -0.01 8.96
CA VAL A 142 -5.44 -1.36 8.50
C VAL A 142 -4.37 -1.78 7.50
N SER A 143 -3.76 -2.93 7.75
CA SER A 143 -2.84 -3.55 6.82
C SER A 143 -3.29 -4.98 6.52
N MET A 144 -3.33 -5.37 5.25
CA MET A 144 -3.55 -6.76 4.83
C MET A 144 -2.50 -7.20 3.84
N SER A 145 -1.93 -8.37 4.06
CA SER A 145 -1.01 -8.97 3.11
C SER A 145 -1.46 -10.40 2.80
N GLU A 146 -1.45 -10.78 1.53
CA GLU A 146 -1.76 -12.14 1.09
C GLU A 146 -0.66 -12.64 0.14
N SER A 147 -0.14 -13.85 0.36
CA SER A 147 0.78 -14.45 -0.61
C SER A 147 0.89 -15.97 -0.62
N LEU A 148 1.43 -16.56 -1.68
CA LEU A 148 1.74 -18.00 -1.64
C LEU A 148 3.00 -18.31 -0.81
N SER A 149 4.04 -17.48 -0.85
CA SER A 149 5.27 -17.73 -0.09
C SER A 149 5.28 -17.00 1.25
N ASN A 150 5.60 -15.71 1.27
CA ASN A 150 5.74 -14.97 2.52
C ASN A 150 4.87 -13.72 2.52
N SER A 151 3.99 -13.64 3.51
CA SER A 151 3.12 -12.49 3.71
C SER A 151 3.52 -11.78 5.00
N VAL A 152 3.63 -10.45 4.94
CA VAL A 152 3.92 -9.61 6.09
C VAL A 152 2.96 -8.44 6.10
N SER A 153 2.20 -8.30 7.18
CA SER A 153 1.38 -7.13 7.42
C SER A 153 1.82 -6.47 8.71
N MET A 154 2.04 -5.16 8.71
CA MET A 154 2.13 -4.37 9.94
C MET A 154 1.14 -3.21 9.92
N SER A 155 0.57 -2.94 11.08
CA SER A 155 -0.29 -1.79 11.27
C SER A 155 0.08 -1.08 12.57
N GLU A 156 0.16 0.23 12.53
CA GLU A 156 0.45 1.06 13.71
C GLU A 156 -0.55 2.21 13.83
N SER A 157 -1.15 2.41 15.02
CA SER A 157 -2.00 3.59 15.21
C SER A 157 -2.20 4.08 16.64
N LEU A 158 -2.63 5.32 16.84
CA LEU A 158 -3.05 5.75 18.17
C LEU A 158 -4.41 5.18 18.58
N SER A 159 -5.39 5.05 17.67
CA SER A 159 -6.69 4.46 18.02
C SER A 159 -6.75 2.97 17.73
N ASN A 160 -7.09 2.57 16.51
CA ASN A 160 -7.29 1.15 16.20
C ASN A 160 -6.35 0.69 15.10
N SER A 161 -5.58 -0.35 15.41
CA SER A 161 -4.66 -0.97 14.48
C SER A 161 -5.15 -2.37 14.16
N VAL A 162 -5.20 -2.71 12.88
CA VAL A 162 -5.54 -4.05 12.39
C VAL A 162 -4.51 -4.47 11.37
N SER A 163 -3.85 -5.58 11.62
CA SER A 163 -2.97 -6.22 10.65
C SER A 163 -3.48 -7.63 10.41
N MET A 164 -3.65 -8.03 9.15
CA MET A 164 -3.78 -9.46 8.82
C MET A 164 -2.81 -9.89 7.74
N SER A 165 -2.33 -11.10 7.89
CA SER A 165 -1.44 -11.71 6.92
C SER A 165 -1.90 -13.14 6.62
N GLU A 166 -1.96 -13.51 5.36
CA GLU A 166 -2.30 -14.86 4.91
C GLU A 166 -1.24 -15.40 3.96
N SER A 167 -0.74 -16.63 4.19
CA SER A 167 0.13 -17.27 3.19
C SER A 167 0.20 -18.79 3.22
N LEU A 168 0.65 -19.45 2.15
CA LEU A 168 0.92 -20.88 2.24
C LEU A 168 2.21 -21.17 3.05
N SER A 169 3.28 -20.40 2.90
CA SER A 169 4.52 -20.66 3.67
C SER A 169 4.59 -19.88 4.97
N ASN A 170 4.99 -18.60 4.97
CA ASN A 170 5.17 -17.84 6.20
C ASN A 170 4.32 -16.59 6.24
N SER A 171 3.50 -16.47 7.27
CA SER A 171 2.64 -15.33 7.47
C SER A 171 3.05 -14.59 8.74
N VAL A 172 3.27 -13.29 8.66
CA VAL A 172 3.58 -12.43 9.81
C VAL A 172 2.61 -11.27 9.84
N SER A 173 1.92 -11.12 10.95
CA SER A 173 1.09 -9.95 11.22
C SER A 173 1.59 -9.29 12.49
N MET A 174 1.80 -7.98 12.49
CA MET A 174 1.91 -7.21 13.73
C MET A 174 0.99 -6.01 13.74
N SER A 175 0.39 -5.78 14.89
CA SER A 175 -0.43 -4.61 15.11
C SER A 175 0.00 -3.93 16.40
N GLU A 176 0.21 -2.62 16.37
CA GLU A 176 0.50 -1.81 17.54
C GLU A 176 -0.50 -0.66 17.64
N SER A 177 -1.07 -0.45 18.84
CA SER A 177 -1.90 0.74 19.05
C SER A 177 -2.02 1.23 20.49
N LEU A 178 -2.38 2.49 20.72
CA LEU A 178 -2.74 2.91 22.08
C LEU A 178 -4.12 2.36 22.52
N SER A 179 -5.11 2.24 21.62
CA SER A 179 -6.43 1.69 22.00
C SER A 179 -6.58 0.21 21.68
N ASN A 180 -6.99 -0.14 20.46
CA ASN A 180 -7.26 -1.54 20.12
C ASN A 180 -6.34 -2.01 19.00
N SER A 181 -5.61 -3.06 19.28
CA SER A 181 -4.72 -3.69 18.33
C SER A 181 -5.26 -5.08 17.99
N VAL A 182 -5.31 -5.42 16.71
CA VAL A 182 -5.69 -6.75 16.24
C VAL A 182 -4.66 -7.20 15.22
N SER A 183 -4.01 -8.32 15.51
CA SER A 183 -3.14 -9.00 14.57
C SER A 183 -3.73 -10.38 14.29
N MET A 184 -3.87 -10.76 13.02
CA MET A 184 -4.12 -12.16 12.68
C MET A 184 -3.17 -12.63 11.58
N SER A 185 -2.64 -13.83 11.77
CA SER A 185 -1.78 -14.46 10.79
C SER A 185 -2.30 -15.87 10.51
N GLU A 186 -2.45 -16.21 9.25
CA GLU A 186 -2.82 -17.55 8.80
C GLU A 186 -1.77 -18.09 7.84
N SER A 187 -1.29 -19.32 8.06
CA SER A 187 -0.47 -20.00 7.07
C SER A 187 -0.47 -21.52 7.13
N LEU A 188 -0.03 -22.23 6.08
CA LEU A 188 0.19 -23.67 6.21
C LEU A 188 1.48 -23.99 6.98
N SER A 189 2.56 -23.22 6.81
CA SER A 189 3.83 -23.50 7.51
C SER A 189 3.99 -22.69 8.79
N ASN A 190 4.47 -21.45 8.73
CA ASN A 190 4.75 -20.66 9.93
C ASN A 190 3.91 -19.41 10.00
N SER A 191 3.11 -19.29 11.03
CA SER A 191 2.31 -18.10 11.31
C SER A 191 2.86 -17.40 12.55
N VAL A 192 3.03 -16.09 12.46
CA VAL A 192 3.34 -15.22 13.59
C VAL A 192 2.35 -14.08 13.61
N SER A 193 1.71 -13.88 14.75
CA SER A 193 0.83 -12.76 15.01
C SER A 193 1.29 -12.12 16.31
N MET A 194 1.52 -10.81 16.32
CA MET A 194 1.68 -10.09 17.58
C MET A 194 0.86 -8.81 17.59
N SER A 195 0.19 -8.59 18.71
CA SER A 195 -0.64 -7.43 18.94
C SER A 195 -0.23 -6.75 20.24
N GLU A 196 0.22 -5.50 20.14
CA GLU A 196 0.55 -4.67 21.30
C GLU A 196 -0.44 -3.51 21.44
N SER A 197 -0.94 -3.30 22.66
CA SER A 197 -1.70 -2.09 22.94
C SER A 197 -1.66 -1.63 24.40
N LEU A 198 -2.11 -0.39 24.65
CA LEU A 198 -2.38 0.06 26.03
C LEU A 198 -3.74 -0.43 26.55
N SER A 199 -4.74 -0.65 25.68
CA SER A 199 -6.08 -1.08 26.10
C SER A 199 -6.38 -2.53 25.75
N ASN A 200 -6.72 -2.85 24.49
CA ASN A 200 -7.05 -4.22 24.10
C ASN A 200 -6.18 -4.68 22.94
N SER A 201 -5.45 -5.77 23.14
CA SER A 201 -4.76 -6.46 22.06
C SER A 201 -5.44 -7.80 21.80
N VAL A 202 -5.51 -8.17 20.53
CA VAL A 202 -5.93 -9.51 20.08
C VAL A 202 -4.93 -9.99 19.06
N SER A 203 -4.36 -11.15 19.31
CA SER A 203 -3.43 -11.80 18.40
C SER A 203 -3.94 -13.22 18.11
N MET A 204 -4.05 -13.60 16.84
CA MET A 204 -4.33 -14.98 16.43
C MET A 204 -3.35 -15.42 15.38
N SER A 205 -2.76 -16.60 15.61
CA SER A 205 -1.88 -17.24 14.65
C SER A 205 -2.40 -18.64 14.39
N GLU A 206 -2.76 -18.91 13.14
CA GLU A 206 -3.22 -20.22 12.69
C GLU A 206 -2.20 -20.82 11.71
N SER A 207 -1.69 -22.01 12.03
CA SER A 207 -0.92 -22.79 11.06
C SER A 207 -0.94 -24.29 11.30
N LEU A 208 -0.63 -25.05 10.24
CA LEU A 208 -0.47 -26.50 10.34
C LEU A 208 0.88 -26.89 10.97
N SER A 209 1.91 -26.04 10.90
CA SER A 209 3.23 -26.33 11.47
C SER A 209 3.55 -25.51 12.73
N ASN A 210 3.96 -24.25 12.61
CA ASN A 210 4.31 -23.44 13.78
C ASN A 210 3.53 -22.13 13.83
N SER A 211 2.70 -21.98 14.86
CA SER A 211 2.00 -20.72 15.16
C SER A 211 2.60 -20.05 16.40
N VAL A 212 2.82 -18.74 16.31
CA VAL A 212 3.19 -17.88 17.43
C VAL A 212 2.17 -16.75 17.50
N SER A 213 1.48 -16.65 18.63
CA SER A 213 0.57 -15.54 18.91
C SER A 213 1.00 -14.86 20.21
N MET A 214 1.24 -13.55 20.18
CA MET A 214 1.48 -12.75 21.38
C MET A 214 0.55 -11.55 21.42
N SER A 215 -0.13 -11.39 22.54
CA SER A 215 -0.98 -10.24 22.78
C SER A 215 -0.49 -9.55 24.06
N GLU A 216 -0.01 -8.32 23.94
CA GLU A 216 0.40 -7.50 25.08
C GLU A 216 -0.57 -6.33 25.25
N SER A 217 -1.17 -6.21 26.43
CA SER A 217 -2.05 -5.10 26.79
C SER A 217 -1.57 -4.48 28.09
N LEU A 218 -1.02 -3.26 28.05
CA LEU A 218 -0.50 -2.55 29.22
C LEU A 218 -1.61 -1.87 30.05
N SER A 219 -2.82 -2.45 30.09
CA SER A 219 -3.96 -1.87 30.81
C SER A 219 -3.50 -1.47 32.22
N ASN A 220 -3.46 -0.16 32.50
CA ASN A 220 -3.07 0.36 33.81
C ASN A 220 -3.86 -0.39 34.89
N SER A 221 -3.15 -1.17 35.71
CA SER A 221 -3.57 -1.36 37.10
C SER A 221 -3.28 -0.11 37.89
#